data_AF-A0AAN7V5A8-F1
#
_entry.id   AF-A0AAN7V5A8-F1
#
_cell.length_a   1.000
_cell.length_b   1.000
_cell.length_c   1.000
_cell.angle_alpha   90.00
_cell.angle_beta   90.00
_cell.angle_gamma   90.00
#
_symmetry.space_group_name_H-M   'P 1'
#
loop_
_entity.id
_entity.type
_entity.pdbx_description
1 polymer ?
#
loop_
_entity_poly.entity_id
_entity_poly.type
_entity_poly.pdbx_seq_one_letter_code
_entity_poly.pdbx_strand_id
1 'polypeptide(L)'
;MVHFGHANALRQAKALGDKLIVGVHNDDEIIKHKGPPVFTEEERYKMVAGIKWVDEVVEGVPYVTNLEVLDKHDCDFCVHGDDITMTADGVDTYSFVKAAGRYQEIQRTAGVSTTDLVGRMLLLTRQHFRRGEFEYDVAKEHSSTMGQDSSAKSPWTGCSQFLPTTQKIIQFSDGKPPKPGDKIIYAAGAFDLFHVGHLDFLEKARAKGDYLIIGLHTDPVVNRYQGSNYPIMNLHERVLSVLACKYVSEVVIGAPYIVTEDLLDHFKVDLVVHGKTPIANDENGLDPFAIPKRLGKFLIIESGNDMTTKKIVERIITNRLKYEQRNLEKEKKELQVWQYVQDNNLQSNQIIVKN
;
A
#
# COMPACT_ATOMS: atom_id res chain seq x y z
N MET A 1 1.93 -3.58 -3.91
CA MET A 1 1.97 -2.59 -2.82
C MET A 1 0.82 -2.90 -1.89
N VAL A 2 1.09 -3.38 -0.69
CA VAL A 2 0.02 -3.67 0.29
C VAL A 2 -0.61 -2.34 0.75
N HIS A 3 -1.92 -2.34 0.97
CA HIS A 3 -2.70 -1.21 1.49
C HIS A 3 -3.90 -1.75 2.27
N PHE A 4 -4.64 -0.90 2.98
CA PHE A 4 -5.76 -1.33 3.85
C PHE A 4 -6.84 -2.14 3.11
N GLY A 5 -7.06 -1.91 1.81
CA GLY A 5 -7.92 -2.76 0.98
C GLY A 5 -7.50 -4.24 0.94
N HIS A 6 -6.21 -4.55 0.79
CA HIS A 6 -5.70 -5.92 0.90
C HIS A 6 -5.88 -6.47 2.32
N ALA A 7 -5.60 -5.64 3.33
CA ALA A 7 -5.77 -6.03 4.73
C ALA A 7 -7.23 -6.36 5.07
N ASN A 8 -8.20 -5.58 4.57
CA ASN A 8 -9.63 -5.89 4.75
C ASN A 8 -10.06 -7.14 3.97
N ALA A 9 -9.47 -7.40 2.79
CA ALA A 9 -9.74 -8.64 2.07
C ALA A 9 -9.28 -9.86 2.89
N LEU A 10 -8.08 -9.79 3.47
CA LEU A 10 -7.55 -10.84 4.36
C LEU A 10 -8.36 -10.97 5.64
N ARG A 11 -8.84 -9.86 6.23
CA ARG A 11 -9.79 -9.89 7.36
C ARG A 11 -11.07 -10.64 7.00
N GLN A 12 -11.65 -10.35 5.85
CA GLN A 12 -12.87 -11.03 5.38
C GLN A 12 -12.61 -12.51 5.15
N ALA A 13 -11.49 -12.87 4.50
CA ALA A 13 -11.10 -14.26 4.29
C ALA A 13 -10.90 -15.01 5.62
N LYS A 14 -10.19 -14.41 6.58
CA LYS A 14 -10.01 -14.97 7.93
C LYS A 14 -11.33 -15.11 8.70
N ALA A 15 -12.36 -14.32 8.40
CA ALA A 15 -13.67 -14.46 9.05
C ALA A 15 -14.48 -15.66 8.52
N LEU A 16 -14.08 -16.27 7.40
CA LEU A 16 -14.75 -17.43 6.80
C LEU A 16 -14.23 -18.77 7.36
N GLY A 17 -13.14 -18.78 8.13
CA GLY A 17 -12.56 -20.00 8.68
C GLY A 17 -11.62 -19.73 9.85
N ASP A 18 -10.97 -20.77 10.35
CA ASP A 18 -10.15 -20.67 11.57
C ASP A 18 -8.67 -20.34 11.29
N LYS A 19 -8.18 -20.67 10.09
CA LYS A 19 -6.79 -20.45 9.65
C LYS A 19 -6.79 -19.79 8.27
N LEU A 20 -5.95 -18.76 8.09
CA LEU A 20 -5.72 -18.07 6.83
C LEU A 20 -4.27 -18.26 6.40
N ILE A 21 -4.09 -19.00 5.31
CA ILE A 21 -2.83 -19.16 4.60
C ILE A 21 -2.87 -18.24 3.37
N VAL A 22 -1.84 -17.42 3.19
CA VAL A 22 -1.74 -16.51 2.05
C VAL A 22 -0.60 -16.91 1.15
N GLY A 23 -0.94 -17.37 -0.05
CA GLY A 23 0.03 -17.60 -1.12
C GLY A 23 0.46 -16.28 -1.77
N VAL A 24 1.76 -16.09 -1.93
CA VAL A 24 2.34 -14.91 -2.57
C VAL A 24 3.27 -15.34 -3.70
N HIS A 25 3.06 -14.81 -4.91
CA HIS A 25 3.86 -15.15 -6.09
C HIS A 25 5.30 -14.63 -5.97
N ASN A 26 6.26 -15.29 -6.62
CA ASN A 26 7.61 -14.76 -6.80
C ASN A 26 7.64 -13.66 -7.89
N ASP A 27 8.75 -12.94 -8.01
CA ASP A 27 8.88 -11.81 -8.95
C ASP A 27 8.82 -12.28 -10.42
N ASP A 28 9.43 -13.42 -10.73
CA ASP A 28 9.44 -14.01 -12.07
C ASP A 28 8.04 -14.38 -12.56
N GLU A 29 7.22 -14.97 -11.70
CA GLU A 29 5.85 -15.36 -12.00
C GLU A 29 4.95 -14.14 -12.24
N ILE A 30 5.18 -13.06 -11.50
CA ILE A 30 4.51 -11.78 -11.73
C ILE A 30 4.87 -11.20 -13.10
N ILE A 31 6.16 -11.21 -13.46
CA ILE A 31 6.67 -10.61 -14.71
C ILE A 31 6.10 -11.30 -15.96
N LYS A 32 5.79 -12.60 -15.89
CA LYS A 32 5.15 -13.33 -17.00
C LYS A 32 3.77 -12.79 -17.34
N HIS A 33 3.03 -12.30 -16.34
CA HIS A 33 1.63 -11.90 -16.49
C HIS A 33 1.43 -10.38 -16.55
N LYS A 34 2.31 -9.61 -15.90
CA LYS A 34 2.20 -8.15 -15.81
C LYS A 34 3.58 -7.50 -15.71
N GLY A 35 3.59 -6.16 -15.64
CA GLY A 35 4.82 -5.41 -15.41
C GLY A 35 5.52 -5.81 -14.11
N PRO A 36 6.84 -5.56 -13.99
CA PRO A 36 7.61 -5.94 -12.82
C PRO A 36 7.04 -5.30 -11.55
N PRO A 37 7.04 -6.01 -10.41
CA PRO A 37 6.54 -5.47 -9.16
C PRO A 37 7.45 -4.33 -8.64
N VAL A 38 6.85 -3.41 -7.87
CA VAL A 38 7.56 -2.28 -7.25
C VAL A 38 8.39 -2.72 -6.03
N PHE A 39 7.92 -3.76 -5.35
CA PHE A 39 8.54 -4.35 -4.17
C PHE A 39 9.03 -5.74 -4.55
N THR A 40 10.19 -6.13 -4.02
CA THR A 40 10.73 -7.48 -4.21
C THR A 40 9.81 -8.50 -3.56
N GLU A 41 9.94 -9.77 -3.95
CA GLU A 41 9.21 -10.86 -3.33
C GLU A 41 9.40 -10.95 -1.81
N GLU A 42 10.63 -10.83 -1.32
CA GLU A 42 10.95 -10.79 0.11
C GLU A 42 10.21 -9.67 0.86
N GLU A 43 10.19 -8.46 0.27
CA GLU A 43 9.45 -7.33 0.84
C GLU A 43 7.94 -7.63 0.87
N ARG A 44 7.41 -8.33 -0.14
CA ARG A 44 5.99 -8.70 -0.22
C ARG A 44 5.63 -9.80 0.77
N TYR A 45 6.43 -10.87 0.89
CA TYR A 45 6.26 -11.95 1.85
C TYR A 45 6.19 -11.39 3.27
N LYS A 46 7.18 -10.55 3.61
CA LYS A 46 7.26 -9.92 4.93
C LYS A 46 6.07 -9.02 5.23
N MET A 47 5.64 -8.19 4.28
CA MET A 47 4.46 -7.33 4.48
C MET A 47 3.19 -8.12 4.75
N VAL A 48 2.95 -9.20 3.99
CA VAL A 48 1.77 -10.04 4.17
C VAL A 48 1.82 -10.75 5.53
N ALA A 49 2.98 -11.29 5.93
CA ALA A 49 3.18 -11.92 7.24
C ALA A 49 3.04 -10.93 8.42
N GLY A 50 3.13 -9.62 8.16
CA GLY A 50 2.92 -8.56 9.15
C GLY A 50 1.44 -8.25 9.43
N ILE A 51 0.52 -8.73 8.59
CA ILE A 51 -0.92 -8.49 8.73
C ILE A 51 -1.50 -9.46 9.76
N LYS A 52 -2.22 -8.94 10.75
CA LYS A 52 -2.65 -9.71 11.93
C LYS A 52 -3.64 -10.86 11.68
N TRP A 53 -4.30 -10.86 10.53
CA TRP A 53 -5.23 -11.92 10.15
C TRP A 53 -4.55 -13.08 9.44
N VAL A 54 -3.29 -12.92 9.03
CA VAL A 54 -2.52 -13.93 8.31
C VAL A 54 -1.81 -14.83 9.31
N ASP A 55 -2.09 -16.13 9.27
CA ASP A 55 -1.41 -17.11 10.13
C ASP A 55 -0.13 -17.63 9.47
N GLU A 56 -0.13 -17.79 8.15
CA GLU A 56 0.97 -18.38 7.39
C GLU A 56 1.09 -17.74 6.00
N VAL A 57 2.32 -17.54 5.54
CA VAL A 57 2.62 -17.09 4.17
C VAL A 57 3.30 -18.22 3.43
N VAL A 58 2.79 -18.53 2.24
CA VAL A 58 3.41 -19.50 1.32
C VAL A 58 4.03 -18.73 0.17
N GLU A 59 5.33 -18.94 -0.03
CA GLU A 59 6.14 -18.22 -1.00
C GLU A 59 6.12 -18.93 -2.37
N GLY A 60 6.28 -18.17 -3.45
CA GLY A 60 6.43 -18.71 -4.80
C GLY A 60 5.24 -19.51 -5.34
N VAL A 61 4.02 -19.18 -4.93
CA VAL A 61 2.83 -19.89 -5.44
C VAL A 61 2.52 -19.53 -6.92
N PRO A 62 1.92 -20.44 -7.70
CA PRO A 62 1.49 -20.17 -9.07
C PRO A 62 0.56 -18.97 -9.18
N TYR A 63 0.54 -18.30 -10.35
CA TYR A 63 -0.30 -17.12 -10.56
C TYR A 63 -1.80 -17.41 -10.41
N VAL A 64 -2.25 -18.56 -10.90
CA VAL A 64 -3.65 -19.00 -10.83
C VAL A 64 -3.79 -20.06 -9.74
N THR A 65 -4.72 -19.83 -8.81
CA THR A 65 -5.08 -20.81 -7.78
C THR A 65 -5.65 -22.07 -8.43
N ASN A 66 -5.13 -23.23 -8.05
CA ASN A 66 -5.61 -24.53 -8.51
C ASN A 66 -5.83 -25.47 -7.32
N LEU A 67 -6.49 -26.60 -7.56
CA LEU A 67 -6.82 -27.58 -6.52
C LEU A 67 -5.57 -28.20 -5.88
N GLU A 68 -4.52 -28.42 -6.67
CA GLU A 68 -3.25 -28.99 -6.17
C GLU A 68 -2.61 -28.12 -5.09
N VAL A 69 -2.62 -26.79 -5.26
CA VAL A 69 -2.11 -25.86 -4.25
C VAL A 69 -2.97 -25.90 -2.99
N LEU A 70 -4.29 -25.99 -3.13
CA LEU A 70 -5.18 -26.08 -1.97
C LEU A 70 -4.97 -27.39 -1.20
N ASP A 71 -4.86 -28.51 -1.90
CA ASP A 71 -4.64 -29.83 -1.30
C ASP A 71 -3.25 -29.93 -0.65
N LYS A 72 -2.22 -29.38 -1.29
CA LYS A 72 -0.85 -29.36 -0.75
C LYS A 72 -0.75 -28.63 0.58
N HIS A 73 -1.58 -27.61 0.80
CA HIS A 73 -1.56 -26.78 2.00
C HIS A 73 -2.74 -27.05 2.94
N ASP A 74 -3.52 -28.12 2.70
CA ASP A 74 -4.67 -28.52 3.50
C ASP A 74 -5.69 -27.37 3.69
N CYS A 75 -5.97 -26.64 2.60
CA CYS A 75 -6.92 -25.54 2.57
C CYS A 75 -8.28 -26.02 2.07
N ASP A 76 -9.36 -25.80 2.83
CA ASP A 76 -10.71 -26.20 2.41
C ASP A 76 -11.17 -25.48 1.13
N PHE A 77 -10.91 -24.17 1.03
CA PHE A 77 -11.31 -23.33 -0.09
C PHE A 77 -10.37 -22.13 -0.28
N CYS A 78 -10.41 -21.51 -1.45
CA CYS A 78 -9.77 -20.22 -1.69
C CYS A 78 -10.79 -19.07 -1.59
N VAL A 79 -10.28 -17.87 -1.30
CA VAL A 79 -11.07 -16.65 -1.19
C VAL A 79 -10.50 -15.60 -2.12
N HIS A 80 -11.35 -15.01 -2.96
CA HIS A 80 -10.96 -13.95 -3.89
C HIS A 80 -12.00 -12.82 -3.90
N GLY A 81 -11.61 -11.66 -4.42
CA GLY A 81 -12.54 -10.55 -4.63
C GLY A 81 -13.59 -10.87 -5.70
N ASP A 82 -14.63 -10.06 -5.75
CA ASP A 82 -15.71 -10.09 -6.75
C ASP A 82 -15.30 -9.52 -8.14
N ASP A 83 -14.00 -9.55 -8.45
CA ASP A 83 -13.45 -9.07 -9.72
C ASP A 83 -13.76 -10.06 -10.86
N ILE A 84 -13.97 -9.55 -12.07
CA ILE A 84 -14.18 -10.38 -13.26
C ILE A 84 -12.84 -11.03 -13.66
N THR A 85 -12.74 -12.36 -13.53
CA THR A 85 -11.54 -13.12 -13.84
C THR A 85 -11.75 -14.07 -15.02
N MET A 86 -11.81 -13.51 -16.24
CA MET A 86 -11.93 -14.29 -17.47
C MET A 86 -10.60 -14.33 -18.23
N THR A 87 -10.29 -15.46 -18.85
CA THR A 87 -9.21 -15.57 -19.86
C THR A 87 -9.58 -14.81 -21.13
N ALA A 88 -8.63 -14.65 -22.05
CA ALA A 88 -8.88 -14.04 -23.37
C ALA A 88 -9.98 -14.77 -24.16
N ASP A 89 -10.16 -16.07 -23.90
CA ASP A 89 -11.18 -16.92 -24.51
C ASP A 89 -12.54 -16.85 -23.77
N GLY A 90 -12.67 -15.97 -22.77
CA GLY A 90 -13.90 -15.78 -22.00
C GLY A 90 -14.17 -16.87 -20.94
N VAL A 91 -13.18 -17.71 -20.62
CA VAL A 91 -13.33 -18.78 -19.63
C VAL A 91 -12.94 -18.27 -18.24
N ASP A 92 -13.72 -18.60 -17.22
CA ASP A 92 -13.40 -18.26 -15.84
C ASP A 92 -12.06 -18.90 -15.41
N THR A 93 -11.14 -18.05 -14.95
CA THR A 93 -9.79 -18.44 -14.51
C THR A 93 -9.83 -19.42 -13.34
N TYR A 94 -10.89 -19.38 -12.52
CA TYR A 94 -11.08 -20.26 -11.37
C TYR A 94 -12.17 -21.33 -11.59
N SER A 95 -12.55 -21.58 -12.84
CA SER A 95 -13.61 -22.55 -13.21
C SER A 95 -13.46 -23.90 -12.52
N PHE A 96 -12.25 -24.48 -12.47
CA PHE A 96 -11.99 -25.77 -11.81
C PHE A 96 -12.19 -25.71 -10.28
N VAL A 97 -11.80 -24.61 -9.64
CA VAL A 97 -11.93 -24.45 -8.18
C VAL A 97 -13.39 -24.19 -7.80
N LYS A 98 -14.10 -23.40 -8.62
CA LYS A 98 -15.56 -23.17 -8.50
C LYS A 98 -16.35 -24.46 -8.70
N ALA A 99 -16.01 -25.26 -9.70
CA ALA A 99 -16.66 -26.56 -9.95
C ALA A 99 -16.48 -27.55 -8.79
N ALA A 100 -15.37 -27.46 -8.07
CA ALA A 100 -15.12 -28.26 -6.87
C ALA A 100 -15.83 -27.73 -5.61
N GLY A 101 -16.54 -26.60 -5.66
CA GLY A 101 -17.18 -25.98 -4.50
C GLY A 101 -16.20 -25.36 -3.50
N ARG A 102 -14.96 -25.09 -3.92
CA ARG A 102 -13.84 -24.65 -3.05
C ARG A 102 -13.43 -23.19 -3.33
N TYR A 103 -14.37 -22.37 -3.77
CA TYR A 103 -14.17 -20.95 -4.08
C TYR A 103 -15.19 -20.11 -3.32
N GLN A 104 -14.72 -19.07 -2.62
CA GLN A 104 -15.55 -18.12 -1.88
C GLN A 104 -15.23 -16.69 -2.34
N GLU A 105 -16.26 -15.85 -2.38
CA GLU A 105 -16.16 -14.44 -2.78
C GLU A 105 -16.28 -13.51 -1.58
N ILE A 106 -15.48 -12.44 -1.61
CA ILE A 106 -15.54 -11.35 -0.63
C ILE A 106 -15.65 -10.02 -1.35
N GLN A 107 -16.24 -9.04 -0.67
CA GLN A 107 -16.46 -7.73 -1.29
C GLN A 107 -15.16 -6.93 -1.40
N ARG A 108 -14.95 -6.32 -2.57
CA ARG A 108 -13.88 -5.35 -2.78
C ARG A 108 -14.01 -4.16 -1.82
N THR A 109 -12.88 -3.71 -1.31
CA THR A 109 -12.84 -2.57 -0.38
C THR A 109 -12.95 -1.25 -1.15
N ALA A 110 -14.02 -0.50 -0.92
CA ALA A 110 -14.21 0.81 -1.52
C ALA A 110 -13.19 1.86 -0.99
N GLY A 111 -12.75 2.74 -1.88
CA GLY A 111 -11.94 3.93 -1.54
C GLY A 111 -10.42 3.75 -1.64
N VAL A 112 -9.92 2.59 -2.08
CA VAL A 112 -8.48 2.41 -2.37
C VAL A 112 -8.24 1.35 -3.44
N SER A 113 -7.27 1.63 -4.32
CA SER A 113 -6.66 0.63 -5.19
C SER A 113 -5.18 0.94 -5.39
N THR A 114 -4.40 -0.04 -5.86
CA THR A 114 -3.00 0.22 -6.20
C THR A 114 -2.88 1.24 -7.34
N THR A 115 -3.80 1.21 -8.32
CA THR A 115 -3.85 2.19 -9.42
C THR A 115 -4.13 3.61 -8.90
N ASP A 116 -5.06 3.76 -7.96
CA ASP A 116 -5.34 5.04 -7.29
C ASP A 116 -4.10 5.56 -6.55
N LEU A 117 -3.48 4.74 -5.69
CA LEU A 117 -2.27 5.15 -4.96
C LEU A 117 -1.12 5.53 -5.89
N VAL A 118 -0.89 4.77 -6.98
CA VAL A 118 0.10 5.12 -8.00
C VAL A 118 -0.27 6.44 -8.67
N GLY A 119 -1.55 6.67 -8.99
CA GLY A 119 -2.05 7.94 -9.51
C GLY A 119 -1.72 9.12 -8.59
N ARG A 120 -2.01 9.00 -7.28
CA ARG A 120 -1.68 10.02 -6.28
C ARG A 120 -0.17 10.31 -6.22
N MET A 121 0.67 9.28 -6.37
CA MET A 121 2.13 9.43 -6.38
C MET A 121 2.68 10.03 -7.68
N LEU A 122 2.07 9.74 -8.82
CA LEU A 122 2.50 10.26 -10.12
C LEU A 122 2.02 11.68 -10.39
N LEU A 123 0.83 12.02 -9.91
CA LEU A 123 0.25 13.34 -10.16
C LEU A 123 1.14 14.44 -9.57
N LEU A 124 1.73 14.24 -8.38
CA LEU A 124 2.57 15.24 -7.68
C LEU A 124 2.06 16.69 -7.81
N THR A 125 0.76 16.91 -8.04
CA THR A 125 0.18 18.22 -8.25
C THR A 125 -0.15 18.81 -6.90
N ARG A 126 0.22 20.08 -6.71
CA ARG A 126 0.03 20.89 -5.48
C ARG A 126 -1.44 21.11 -5.05
N GLN A 127 -2.38 20.26 -5.49
CA GLN A 127 -3.81 20.56 -5.52
C GLN A 127 -4.69 19.60 -4.71
N HIS A 128 -4.13 18.74 -3.85
CA HIS A 128 -4.97 17.92 -2.96
C HIS A 128 -5.46 18.66 -1.71
N PHE A 129 -4.94 19.86 -1.44
CA PHE A 129 -5.33 20.70 -0.31
C PHE A 129 -5.53 22.17 -0.74
N ARG A 130 -6.58 22.49 -1.50
CA ARG A 130 -7.07 23.87 -1.57
C ARG A 130 -8.13 24.08 -0.49
N ARG A 131 -7.88 25.03 0.42
CA ARG A 131 -8.90 25.64 1.29
C ARG A 131 -9.26 27.01 0.69
N GLY A 132 -10.54 27.32 0.54
CA GLY A 132 -11.05 28.66 0.15
C GLY A 132 -11.81 28.72 -1.18
N GLU A 133 -12.19 29.94 -1.57
CA GLU A 133 -13.18 30.29 -2.62
C GLU A 133 -12.87 29.85 -4.08
N PHE A 134 -11.75 29.18 -4.35
CA PHE A 134 -11.33 28.76 -5.70
C PHE A 134 -11.39 27.23 -5.89
N GLU A 135 -12.43 26.60 -5.34
CA GLU A 135 -12.66 25.15 -5.34
C GLU A 135 -12.92 24.55 -6.74
N TYR A 136 -13.30 25.37 -7.74
CA TYR A 136 -13.89 24.86 -8.99
C TYR A 136 -13.28 25.33 -10.33
N ASP A 137 -12.07 25.88 -10.37
CA ASP A 137 -11.44 26.24 -11.65
C ASP A 137 -10.40 25.22 -12.11
N VAL A 138 -10.78 24.45 -13.15
CA VAL A 138 -9.95 23.42 -13.79
C VAL A 138 -9.47 23.93 -15.15
N ALA A 139 -8.16 24.17 -15.28
CA ALA A 139 -7.52 24.29 -16.57
C ALA A 139 -7.42 22.90 -17.22
N LYS A 140 -8.24 22.67 -18.25
CA LYS A 140 -8.22 21.51 -19.14
C LYS A 140 -6.90 21.51 -19.92
N GLU A 141 -6.02 20.53 -19.72
CA GLU A 141 -5.31 19.85 -20.82
C GLU A 141 -4.41 18.70 -20.31
N HIS A 142 -4.59 17.54 -20.94
CA HIS A 142 -3.74 16.33 -20.95
C HIS A 142 -3.89 15.25 -19.85
N SER A 143 -4.74 14.25 -20.12
CA SER A 143 -4.40 12.80 -20.09
C SER A 143 -5.64 11.92 -20.32
N SER A 144 -5.88 11.50 -21.55
CA SER A 144 -7.03 10.67 -21.94
C SER A 144 -6.79 9.15 -21.86
N THR A 145 -5.75 8.69 -21.17
CA THR A 145 -5.29 7.28 -21.25
C THR A 145 -4.91 6.67 -19.90
N MET A 146 -5.67 6.96 -18.84
CA MET A 146 -5.56 6.24 -17.56
C MET A 146 -6.90 5.60 -17.16
N GLY A 147 -7.00 4.28 -17.38
CA GLY A 147 -7.99 3.37 -16.78
C GLY A 147 -9.42 3.47 -17.33
N GLN A 148 -9.80 2.59 -18.26
CA GLN A 148 -11.21 2.34 -18.64
C GLN A 148 -11.84 1.25 -17.75
N ASP A 149 -11.55 1.25 -16.46
CA ASP A 149 -12.32 0.41 -15.53
C ASP A 149 -13.61 1.15 -15.16
N SER A 150 -14.73 0.45 -15.06
CA SER A 150 -16.03 1.03 -14.69
C SER A 150 -16.01 1.69 -13.29
N SER A 151 -15.01 1.35 -12.48
CA SER A 151 -14.69 1.94 -11.18
C SER A 151 -13.64 3.08 -11.24
N ALA A 152 -12.93 3.23 -12.37
CA ALA A 152 -11.92 4.27 -12.57
C ALA A 152 -12.59 5.55 -13.11
N LYS A 153 -12.87 6.49 -12.21
CA LYS A 153 -13.38 7.83 -12.58
C LYS A 153 -12.50 8.94 -12.01
N SER A 154 -12.12 9.84 -12.92
CA SER A 154 -11.40 11.13 -12.81
C SER A 154 -10.23 11.24 -11.82
N PRO A 155 -8.97 11.34 -12.31
CA PRO A 155 -7.80 11.72 -11.51
C PRO A 155 -7.80 13.19 -11.07
N TRP A 156 -8.71 14.03 -11.59
CA TRP A 156 -8.63 15.50 -11.51
C TRP A 156 -9.47 16.12 -10.40
N THR A 157 -10.29 15.35 -9.69
CA THR A 157 -11.13 15.85 -8.59
C THR A 157 -11.01 14.96 -7.35
N GLY A 158 -10.14 15.39 -6.43
CA GLY A 158 -10.33 15.18 -5.00
C GLY A 158 -9.66 13.96 -4.40
N CYS A 159 -8.97 14.22 -3.29
CA CYS A 159 -8.86 13.43 -2.05
C CYS A 159 -9.43 12.00 -2.06
N SER A 160 -8.75 11.09 -1.36
CA SER A 160 -9.25 9.76 -1.01
C SER A 160 -10.78 9.74 -0.81
N GLN A 161 -11.47 8.93 -1.62
CA GLN A 161 -12.91 8.71 -1.51
C GLN A 161 -13.26 7.68 -0.41
N PHE A 162 -12.27 7.33 0.41
CA PHE A 162 -12.49 6.46 1.55
C PHE A 162 -13.44 7.15 2.53
N LEU A 163 -14.62 6.54 2.71
CA LEU A 163 -15.55 6.94 3.76
C LEU A 163 -15.20 6.21 5.06
N PRO A 164 -14.59 6.89 6.06
CA PRO A 164 -14.37 6.29 7.37
C PRO A 164 -15.71 6.07 8.06
N THR A 165 -15.86 4.92 8.68
CA THR A 165 -17.00 4.63 9.57
C THR A 165 -16.46 4.02 10.85
N THR A 166 -17.19 4.23 11.94
CA THR A 166 -16.90 3.57 13.22
C THR A 166 -16.83 2.04 13.05
N GLN A 167 -17.71 1.47 12.23
CA GLN A 167 -17.73 0.03 11.92
C GLN A 167 -16.41 -0.45 11.30
N LYS A 168 -15.84 0.30 10.35
CA LYS A 168 -14.55 -0.06 9.74
C LYS A 168 -13.41 -0.01 10.76
N ILE A 169 -13.42 0.98 11.65
CA ILE A 169 -12.41 1.08 12.72
C ILE A 169 -12.55 -0.10 13.67
N ILE A 170 -13.78 -0.45 14.10
CA ILE A 170 -14.04 -1.60 14.97
C ILE A 170 -13.56 -2.91 14.32
N GLN A 171 -13.82 -3.10 13.02
CA GLN A 171 -13.36 -4.28 12.28
C GLN A 171 -11.83 -4.40 12.22
N PHE A 172 -11.12 -3.28 12.28
CA PHE A 172 -9.66 -3.23 12.24
C PHE A 172 -9.03 -3.14 13.63
N SER A 173 -9.74 -2.74 14.67
CA SER A 173 -9.22 -2.64 16.03
C SER A 173 -9.32 -3.98 16.75
N ASP A 174 -8.36 -4.27 17.62
CA ASP A 174 -8.46 -5.43 18.53
C ASP A 174 -9.42 -5.15 19.69
N GLY A 175 -9.71 -3.87 19.98
CA GLY A 175 -10.61 -3.44 21.05
C GLY A 175 -10.17 -3.82 22.47
N LYS A 176 -8.89 -4.19 22.65
CA LYS A 176 -8.35 -4.68 23.92
C LYS A 176 -7.58 -3.56 24.63
N PRO A 177 -7.95 -3.17 25.86
CA PRO A 177 -7.14 -2.26 26.67
C PRO A 177 -5.85 -2.95 27.16
N PRO A 178 -4.84 -2.19 27.61
CA PRO A 178 -3.67 -2.76 28.28
C PRO A 178 -4.09 -3.48 29.57
N LYS A 179 -3.45 -4.61 29.86
CA LYS A 179 -3.66 -5.36 31.10
C LYS A 179 -2.91 -4.72 32.27
N PRO A 180 -3.34 -4.94 33.53
CA PRO A 180 -2.57 -4.50 34.68
C PRO A 180 -1.13 -5.03 34.64
N GLY A 181 -0.15 -4.12 34.65
CA GLY A 181 1.27 -4.46 34.60
C GLY A 181 1.88 -4.54 33.19
N ASP A 182 1.07 -4.41 32.12
CA ASP A 182 1.59 -4.31 30.75
C ASP A 182 2.46 -3.07 30.62
N LYS A 183 3.64 -3.22 30.00
CA LYS A 183 4.51 -2.09 29.69
C LYS A 183 4.04 -1.38 28.42
N ILE A 184 3.66 -0.12 28.53
CA ILE A 184 3.07 0.66 27.44
C ILE A 184 4.14 1.41 26.65
N ILE A 185 4.20 1.11 25.35
CA ILE A 185 5.14 1.69 24.39
C ILE A 185 4.37 2.65 23.48
N TYR A 186 4.91 3.84 23.28
CA TYR A 186 4.36 4.83 22.37
C TYR A 186 5.35 5.16 21.25
N ALA A 187 4.87 5.19 20.01
CA ALA A 187 5.61 5.73 18.87
C ALA A 187 4.69 6.66 18.08
N ALA A 188 5.23 7.70 17.45
CA ALA A 188 4.43 8.64 16.66
C ALA A 188 5.05 8.91 15.29
N GLY A 189 4.22 9.26 14.32
CA GLY A 189 4.71 9.61 12.99
C GLY A 189 3.63 9.76 11.93
N ALA A 190 4.07 9.84 10.68
CA ALA A 190 3.19 9.82 9.52
C ALA A 190 2.58 8.43 9.32
N PHE A 191 3.41 7.39 9.24
CA PHE A 191 3.01 6.05 8.79
C PHE A 191 2.27 6.07 7.43
N ASP A 192 2.70 6.98 6.55
CA ASP A 192 2.16 7.12 5.21
C ASP A 192 2.70 6.03 4.27
N LEU A 193 1.83 5.50 3.40
CA LEU A 193 2.06 4.28 2.60
C LEU A 193 2.69 3.16 3.43
N PHE A 194 2.01 2.73 4.50
CA PHE A 194 2.52 1.73 5.45
C PHE A 194 3.27 0.56 4.76
N HIS A 195 4.54 0.35 5.13
CA HIS A 195 5.53 -0.41 4.34
C HIS A 195 6.52 -1.16 5.23
N VAL A 196 7.40 -1.97 4.62
CA VAL A 196 8.35 -2.87 5.34
C VAL A 196 9.21 -2.15 6.37
N GLY A 197 9.67 -0.93 6.07
CA GLY A 197 10.42 -0.13 7.04
C GLY A 197 9.64 0.19 8.32
N HIS A 198 8.33 0.47 8.21
CA HIS A 198 7.46 0.64 9.38
C HIS A 198 7.26 -0.70 10.10
N LEU A 199 7.04 -1.79 9.36
CA LEU A 199 6.86 -3.12 9.94
C LEU A 199 8.07 -3.54 10.79
N ASP A 200 9.28 -3.37 10.27
CA ASP A 200 10.54 -3.72 10.94
C ASP A 200 10.80 -2.84 12.18
N PHE A 201 10.43 -1.57 12.10
CA PHE A 201 10.46 -0.67 13.25
C PHE A 201 9.46 -1.11 14.33
N LEU A 202 8.22 -1.40 13.95
CA LEU A 202 7.15 -1.75 14.87
C LEU A 202 7.37 -3.11 15.53
N GLU A 203 7.94 -4.08 14.83
CA GLU A 203 8.37 -5.35 15.40
C GLU A 203 9.36 -5.14 16.56
N LYS A 204 10.40 -4.33 16.31
CA LYS A 204 11.41 -4.01 17.32
C LYS A 204 10.87 -3.13 18.45
N ALA A 205 9.93 -2.23 18.15
CA ALA A 205 9.23 -1.42 19.14
C ALA A 205 8.36 -2.28 20.05
N ARG A 206 7.58 -3.21 19.48
CA ARG A 206 6.73 -4.15 20.22
C ARG A 206 7.55 -5.08 21.10
N ALA A 207 8.80 -5.37 20.76
CA ALA A 207 9.72 -6.13 21.62
C ALA A 207 10.19 -5.37 22.88
N LYS A 208 9.85 -4.07 23.05
CA LYS A 208 10.25 -3.26 24.21
C LYS A 208 9.21 -3.17 25.33
N GLY A 209 8.00 -3.69 25.10
CA GLY A 209 6.91 -3.75 26.08
C GLY A 209 5.77 -4.62 25.59
N ASP A 210 4.60 -4.50 26.20
CA ASP A 210 3.47 -5.43 26.02
C ASP A 210 2.30 -4.82 25.25
N TYR A 211 2.23 -3.49 25.22
CA TYR A 211 1.16 -2.76 24.57
C TYR A 211 1.74 -1.62 23.72
N LEU A 212 1.53 -1.66 22.40
CA LEU A 212 2.11 -0.68 21.48
C LEU A 212 1.04 0.27 20.94
N ILE A 213 1.15 1.54 21.33
CA ILE A 213 0.29 2.64 20.90
C ILE A 213 0.99 3.45 19.81
N ILE A 214 0.32 3.65 18.68
CA ILE A 214 0.84 4.42 17.55
C ILE A 214 0.09 5.74 17.40
N GLY A 215 0.78 6.85 17.61
CA GLY A 215 0.28 8.19 17.35
C GLY A 215 0.38 8.55 15.87
N LEU A 216 -0.77 8.82 15.23
CA LEU A 216 -0.81 9.27 13.85
C LEU A 216 -1.01 10.77 13.79
N HIS A 217 -0.01 11.48 13.28
CA HIS A 217 -0.12 12.92 13.02
C HIS A 217 -1.21 13.20 11.99
N THR A 218 -1.86 14.36 12.10
CA THR A 218 -2.87 14.82 11.14
C THR A 218 -2.23 15.15 9.78
N ASP A 219 -3.01 15.14 8.71
CA ASP A 219 -2.50 15.40 7.36
C ASP A 219 -1.80 16.77 7.22
N PRO A 220 -2.32 17.88 7.80
CA PRO A 220 -1.61 19.16 7.77
C PRO A 220 -0.25 19.13 8.49
N VAL A 221 -0.16 18.39 9.60
CA VAL A 221 1.10 18.25 10.34
C VAL A 221 2.10 17.43 9.54
N VAL A 222 1.67 16.33 8.91
CA VAL A 222 2.53 15.53 8.03
C VAL A 222 3.01 16.34 6.83
N ASN A 223 2.11 17.09 6.18
CA ASN A 223 2.45 17.95 5.05
C ASN A 223 3.50 19.00 5.42
N ARG A 224 3.41 19.58 6.63
CA ARG A 224 4.36 20.59 7.11
C ARG A 224 5.80 20.10 7.13
N TYR A 225 6.05 18.92 7.70
CA TYR A 225 7.43 18.42 7.85
C TYR A 225 7.91 17.53 6.69
N GLN A 226 7.01 16.98 5.87
CA GLN A 226 7.41 16.22 4.67
C GLN A 226 7.39 17.06 3.39
N GLY A 227 6.56 18.11 3.35
CA GLY A 227 6.36 18.98 2.21
C GLY A 227 5.56 18.34 1.07
N SER A 228 5.53 19.04 -0.06
CA SER A 228 4.94 18.55 -1.32
C SER A 228 3.48 18.12 -1.14
N ASN A 229 3.11 16.94 -1.64
CA ASN A 229 1.75 16.40 -1.56
C ASN A 229 1.64 15.27 -0.55
N TYR A 230 2.55 15.21 0.42
CA TYR A 230 2.45 14.26 1.52
C TYR A 230 1.41 14.76 2.54
N PRO A 231 0.68 13.84 3.21
CA PRO A 231 0.73 12.40 3.00
C PRO A 231 -0.06 11.97 1.76
N ILE A 232 0.35 10.86 1.14
CA ILE A 232 -0.33 10.22 0.01
C ILE A 232 -1.65 9.58 0.46
N MET A 233 -1.64 8.99 1.66
CA MET A 233 -2.82 8.44 2.33
C MET A 233 -3.28 9.40 3.43
N ASN A 234 -4.57 9.72 3.46
CA ASN A 234 -5.13 10.59 4.49
C ASN A 234 -5.08 9.92 5.88
N LEU A 235 -5.37 10.67 6.93
CA LEU A 235 -5.33 10.19 8.32
C LEU A 235 -6.14 8.90 8.51
N HIS A 236 -7.35 8.83 7.96
CA HIS A 236 -8.22 7.67 8.16
C HIS A 236 -7.76 6.42 7.40
N GLU A 237 -7.19 6.57 6.21
CA GLU A 237 -6.57 5.48 5.46
C GLU A 237 -5.32 4.94 6.19
N ARG A 238 -4.53 5.84 6.79
CA ARG A 238 -3.35 5.49 7.60
C ARG A 238 -3.74 4.77 8.89
N VAL A 239 -4.83 5.19 9.54
CA VAL A 239 -5.40 4.48 10.72
C VAL A 239 -5.66 3.01 10.39
N LEU A 240 -6.39 2.72 9.32
CA LEU A 240 -6.67 1.32 8.94
C LEU A 240 -5.40 0.56 8.55
N SER A 241 -4.47 1.22 7.87
CA SER A 241 -3.21 0.59 7.45
C SER A 241 -2.35 0.17 8.65
N VAL A 242 -2.32 1.01 9.69
CA VAL A 242 -1.55 0.74 10.92
C VAL A 242 -2.25 -0.27 11.83
N LEU A 243 -3.58 -0.19 11.98
CA LEU A 243 -4.36 -1.15 12.76
C LEU A 243 -4.33 -2.59 12.21
N ALA A 244 -4.03 -2.76 10.92
CA ALA A 244 -3.84 -4.07 10.30
C ALA A 244 -2.55 -4.78 10.74
N CYS A 245 -1.57 -4.04 11.27
CA CYS A 245 -0.28 -4.59 11.68
C CYS A 245 -0.41 -5.40 12.98
N LYS A 246 0.10 -6.63 13.00
CA LYS A 246 0.02 -7.54 14.16
C LYS A 246 0.76 -7.06 15.41
N TYR A 247 1.70 -6.12 15.26
CA TYR A 247 2.47 -5.59 16.37
C TYR A 247 1.78 -4.41 17.07
N VAL A 248 0.77 -3.81 16.45
CA VAL A 248 0.09 -2.61 16.95
C VAL A 248 -1.10 -2.99 17.81
N SER A 249 -1.22 -2.38 18.99
CA SER A 249 -2.33 -2.61 19.92
C SER A 249 -3.39 -1.51 19.84
N GLU A 250 -2.97 -0.26 19.68
CA GLU A 250 -3.88 0.89 19.65
C GLU A 250 -3.32 2.03 18.77
N VAL A 251 -4.22 2.88 18.28
CA VAL A 251 -3.87 4.06 17.48
C VAL A 251 -4.47 5.33 18.07
N VAL A 252 -3.64 6.35 18.29
CA VAL A 252 -4.11 7.72 18.58
C VAL A 252 -4.36 8.44 17.26
N ILE A 253 -5.63 8.63 16.91
CA ILE A 253 -6.06 9.27 15.68
C ILE A 253 -5.90 10.80 15.82
N GLY A 254 -4.96 11.39 15.10
CA GLY A 254 -4.68 12.83 15.18
C GLY A 254 -3.82 13.20 16.39
N ALA A 255 -2.78 12.40 16.65
CA ALA A 255 -1.83 12.65 17.72
C ALA A 255 -1.11 14.00 17.55
N PRO A 256 -0.81 14.71 18.66
CA PRO A 256 -0.01 15.93 18.61
C PRO A 256 1.40 15.64 18.12
N TYR A 257 2.02 16.62 17.45
CA TYR A 257 3.40 16.49 16.96
C TYR A 257 4.41 16.41 18.12
N ILE A 258 4.20 17.22 19.15
CA ILE A 258 4.99 17.18 20.39
C ILE A 258 4.37 16.13 21.31
N VAL A 259 5.21 15.27 21.86
CA VAL A 259 4.81 14.31 22.89
C VAL A 259 4.67 15.05 24.22
N THR A 260 3.44 15.35 24.63
CA THR A 260 3.13 16.13 25.83
C THR A 260 3.09 15.26 27.09
N GLU A 261 3.25 15.87 28.27
CA GLU A 261 3.07 15.18 29.56
C GLU A 261 1.65 14.63 29.70
N ASP A 262 0.63 15.40 29.31
CA ASP A 262 -0.76 14.94 29.31
C ASP A 262 -0.97 13.67 28.50
N LEU A 263 -0.33 13.54 27.33
CA LEU A 263 -0.42 12.33 26.51
C LEU A 263 0.24 11.14 27.22
N LEU A 264 1.44 11.34 27.78
CA LEU A 264 2.16 10.29 28.51
C LEU A 264 1.36 9.83 29.74
N ASP A 265 0.76 10.76 30.47
CA ASP A 265 -0.01 10.46 31.68
C ASP A 265 -1.40 9.88 31.38
N HIS A 266 -2.04 10.31 30.29
CA HIS A 266 -3.33 9.78 29.86
C HIS A 266 -3.23 8.30 29.48
N PHE A 267 -2.24 7.95 28.65
CA PHE A 267 -2.02 6.58 28.19
C PHE A 267 -1.10 5.76 29.11
N LYS A 268 -0.61 6.34 30.21
CA LYS A 268 0.34 5.70 31.14
C LYS A 268 1.57 5.14 30.42
N VAL A 269 2.16 5.93 29.53
CA VAL A 269 3.29 5.52 28.68
C VAL A 269 4.54 5.30 29.52
N ASP A 270 5.14 4.12 29.37
CA ASP A 270 6.41 3.75 30.02
C ASP A 270 7.62 4.11 29.16
N LEU A 271 7.49 3.97 27.84
CA LEU A 271 8.58 4.23 26.90
C LEU A 271 8.07 4.84 25.60
N VAL A 272 8.69 5.93 25.18
CA VAL A 272 8.54 6.52 23.85
C VAL A 272 9.68 6.05 22.97
N VAL A 273 9.34 5.53 21.78
CA VAL A 273 10.32 5.04 20.82
C VAL A 273 10.21 5.77 19.50
N HIS A 274 11.36 6.04 18.88
CA HIS A 274 11.44 6.61 17.53
C HIS A 274 12.48 5.86 16.70
N GLY A 275 12.33 5.89 15.38
CA GLY A 275 13.30 5.29 14.47
C GLY A 275 14.61 6.09 14.39
N LYS A 276 15.56 5.65 13.56
CA LYS A 276 16.75 6.46 13.18
C LYS A 276 16.45 7.55 12.14
N THR A 277 15.18 7.73 11.77
CA THR A 277 14.79 8.76 10.79
C THR A 277 14.96 10.15 11.40
N PRO A 278 15.30 11.18 10.59
CA PRO A 278 15.45 12.53 11.07
C PRO A 278 14.19 13.01 11.81
N ILE A 279 14.39 13.66 12.96
CA ILE A 279 13.33 14.30 13.74
C ILE A 279 13.37 15.78 13.36
N ALA A 280 12.29 16.29 12.79
CA ALA A 280 12.15 17.73 12.57
C ALA A 280 11.70 18.41 13.87
N ASN A 281 12.10 19.67 14.05
CA ASN A 281 11.56 20.49 15.12
C ASN A 281 10.14 20.94 14.78
N ASP A 282 9.38 21.33 15.80
CA ASP A 282 8.07 21.95 15.60
C ASP A 282 8.17 23.36 14.96
N GLU A 283 7.02 24.03 14.78
CA GLU A 283 6.97 25.40 14.22
C GLU A 283 7.72 26.44 15.06
N ASN A 284 7.91 26.18 16.34
CA ASN A 284 8.61 27.04 17.30
C ASN A 284 10.08 26.62 17.51
N GLY A 285 10.58 25.64 16.74
CA GLY A 285 11.93 25.13 16.87
C GLY A 285 12.14 24.16 18.05
N LEU A 286 11.06 23.65 18.66
CA LEU A 286 11.11 22.72 19.78
C LEU A 286 11.29 21.27 19.30
N ASP A 287 12.09 20.51 20.04
CA ASP A 287 12.23 19.07 19.85
C ASP A 287 10.94 18.36 20.30
N PRO A 288 10.22 17.65 19.40
CA PRO A 288 8.96 16.99 19.73
C PRO A 288 9.09 15.90 20.81
N PHE A 289 10.31 15.43 21.08
CA PHE A 289 10.60 14.43 22.10
C PHE A 289 11.34 14.99 23.33
N ALA A 290 11.39 16.31 23.51
CA ALA A 290 12.08 16.93 24.64
C ALA A 290 11.58 16.43 26.02
N ILE A 291 10.25 16.30 26.17
CA ILE A 291 9.60 15.82 27.40
C ILE A 291 9.98 14.36 27.72
N PRO A 292 9.76 13.37 26.83
CA PRO A 292 10.14 12.00 27.14
C PRO A 292 11.65 11.82 27.32
N LYS A 293 12.49 12.61 26.63
CA LYS A 293 13.95 12.63 26.87
C LYS A 293 14.29 13.11 28.29
N ARG A 294 13.69 14.22 28.73
CA ARG A 294 13.85 14.75 30.09
C ARG A 294 13.43 13.74 31.17
N LEU A 295 12.37 12.98 30.90
CA LEU A 295 11.85 11.96 31.82
C LEU A 295 12.63 10.63 31.76
N GLY A 296 13.66 10.51 30.91
CA GLY A 296 14.41 9.26 30.72
C GLY A 296 13.59 8.14 30.04
N LYS A 297 12.48 8.49 29.39
CA LYS A 297 11.54 7.57 28.74
C LYS A 297 11.66 7.57 27.22
N PHE A 298 12.80 7.97 26.64
CA PHE A 298 12.98 8.03 25.18
C PHE A 298 14.05 7.06 24.69
N LEU A 299 13.74 6.29 23.65
CA LEU A 299 14.67 5.33 23.04
C LEU A 299 14.64 5.40 21.51
N ILE A 300 15.82 5.47 20.89
CA ILE A 300 15.96 5.30 19.44
C ILE A 300 16.09 3.81 19.11
N ILE A 301 15.31 3.34 18.15
CA ILE A 301 15.33 1.96 17.65
C ILE A 301 15.75 1.96 16.18
N GLU A 302 16.69 1.08 15.84
CA GLU A 302 17.10 0.83 14.47
C GLU A 302 16.26 -0.26 13.83
N SER A 303 15.43 0.10 12.85
CA SER A 303 14.64 -0.86 12.06
C SER A 303 15.54 -1.85 11.30
N GLY A 304 16.75 -1.45 10.91
CA GLY A 304 17.60 -2.21 9.99
C GLY A 304 17.10 -2.16 8.54
N ASN A 305 16.16 -1.26 8.27
CA ASN A 305 15.50 -1.10 6.98
C ASN A 305 15.49 0.38 6.61
N ASP A 306 15.94 0.70 5.41
CA ASP A 306 16.11 2.05 4.91
C ASP A 306 14.93 2.52 4.03
N MET A 307 13.87 1.71 3.91
CA MET A 307 12.66 2.01 3.16
C MET A 307 11.92 3.21 3.75
N THR A 308 11.54 4.14 2.87
CA THR A 308 10.74 5.32 3.23
C THR A 308 9.67 5.56 2.18
N THR A 309 8.62 6.30 2.53
CA THR A 309 7.58 6.76 1.60
C THR A 309 8.19 7.42 0.35
N LYS A 310 9.25 8.23 0.50
CA LYS A 310 9.95 8.87 -0.61
C LYS A 310 10.60 7.84 -1.56
N LYS A 311 11.28 6.82 -1.02
CA LYS A 311 11.87 5.74 -1.83
C LYS A 311 10.81 4.93 -2.58
N ILE A 312 9.64 4.72 -1.98
CA ILE A 312 8.53 4.04 -2.66
C ILE A 312 8.07 4.85 -3.88
N VAL A 313 7.87 6.16 -3.69
CA VAL A 313 7.51 7.08 -4.78
C VAL A 313 8.60 7.08 -5.86
N GLU A 314 9.88 7.17 -5.49
CA GLU A 314 11.01 7.10 -6.42
C GLU A 314 11.06 5.78 -7.21
N ARG A 315 10.82 4.63 -6.55
CA ARG A 315 10.74 3.32 -7.21
C ARG A 315 9.62 3.28 -8.24
N ILE A 316 8.45 3.82 -7.91
CA ILE A 316 7.31 3.88 -8.84
C ILE A 316 7.60 4.76 -10.05
N ILE A 317 8.12 5.98 -9.82
CA ILE A 317 8.45 6.91 -10.89
C ILE A 317 9.53 6.29 -11.80
N THR A 318 10.57 5.70 -11.22
CA THR A 318 11.63 5.03 -11.98
C THR A 318 11.08 3.89 -12.85
N ASN A 319 10.19 3.06 -12.30
CA ASN A 319 9.57 1.97 -13.05
C ASN A 319 8.66 2.48 -14.17
N ARG A 320 7.95 3.59 -13.95
CA ARG A 320 7.13 4.26 -14.96
C ARG A 320 7.98 4.77 -16.12
N LEU A 321 9.07 5.48 -15.83
CA LEU A 321 10.00 5.99 -16.86
C LEU A 321 10.63 4.85 -17.68
N LYS A 322 11.04 3.76 -17.02
CA LYS A 322 11.56 2.55 -17.71
C LYS A 322 10.49 1.88 -18.59
N TYR A 323 9.23 1.89 -18.17
CA TYR A 323 8.13 1.35 -18.97
C TYR A 323 7.88 2.22 -20.21
N GLU A 324 7.83 3.54 -20.05
CA GLU A 324 7.64 4.48 -21.16
C GLU A 324 8.79 4.41 -22.18
N GLN A 325 10.04 4.34 -21.70
CA GLN A 325 11.21 4.18 -22.58
C GLN A 325 11.16 2.89 -23.39
N ARG A 326 10.79 1.75 -22.77
CA ARG A 326 10.64 0.47 -23.48
C ARG A 326 9.57 0.52 -24.57
N ASN A 327 8.44 1.18 -24.29
CA ASN A 327 7.38 1.33 -25.27
C ASN A 327 7.83 2.20 -26.45
N LEU A 328 8.51 3.32 -26.19
CA LEU A 328 9.08 4.17 -27.24
C LEU A 328 10.10 3.42 -28.11
N GLU A 329 10.95 2.58 -27.51
CA GLU A 329 11.90 1.76 -28.26
C GLU A 329 11.22 0.69 -29.11
N LYS A 330 10.14 0.07 -28.59
CA LYS A 330 9.33 -0.90 -29.33
C LYS A 330 8.62 -0.25 -30.52
N GLU A 331 7.98 0.90 -30.30
CA GLU A 331 7.33 1.69 -31.35
C GLU A 331 8.33 2.11 -32.44
N LYS A 332 9.53 2.57 -32.06
CA LYS A 332 10.60 2.89 -33.03
C LYS A 332 11.00 1.68 -33.88
N LYS A 333 11.15 0.51 -33.27
CA LYS A 333 11.47 -0.74 -34.01
C LYS A 333 10.33 -1.15 -34.94
N GLU A 334 9.08 -1.07 -34.48
CA GLU A 334 7.91 -1.38 -35.31
C GLU A 334 7.78 -0.43 -36.51
N LEU A 335 8.01 0.88 -36.30
CA LEU A 335 8.06 1.88 -37.38
C LEU A 335 9.19 1.61 -38.37
N GLN A 336 10.38 1.24 -37.91
CA GLN A 336 11.52 0.88 -38.78
C GLN A 336 11.22 -0.36 -39.63
N VAL A 337 10.61 -1.39 -39.03
CA VAL A 337 10.19 -2.60 -39.75
C VAL A 337 9.12 -2.26 -40.77
N TRP A 338 8.12 -1.45 -40.40
CA TRP A 338 7.06 -1.02 -41.31
C TRP A 338 7.59 -0.21 -42.50
N GLN A 339 8.52 0.74 -42.25
CA GLN A 339 9.20 1.51 -43.29
C GLN A 339 10.01 0.59 -44.22
N TYR A 340 10.78 -0.33 -43.68
CA TYR A 340 11.53 -1.32 -44.48
C TYR A 340 10.61 -2.18 -45.35
N VAL A 341 9.45 -2.61 -44.84
CA VAL A 341 8.47 -3.38 -45.61
C VAL A 341 7.83 -2.53 -46.72
N GLN A 342 7.53 -1.25 -46.46
CA GLN A 342 7.04 -0.34 -47.52
C GLN A 342 8.06 -0.12 -48.62
N ASP A 343 9.32 0.16 -48.26
CA ASP A 343 10.39 0.42 -49.22
C ASP A 343 10.69 -0.81 -50.09
N ASN A 344 10.67 -2.02 -49.53
CA ASN A 344 10.83 -3.26 -50.29
C ASN A 344 9.63 -3.59 -51.18
N ASN A 345 8.40 -3.28 -50.75
CA ASN A 345 7.21 -3.45 -51.60
C ASN A 345 7.21 -2.46 -52.79
N LEU A 346 7.72 -1.24 -52.58
CA LEU A 346 7.91 -0.26 -53.66
C LEU A 346 8.99 -0.69 -54.66
N GLN A 347 10.10 -1.27 -54.19
CA GLN A 347 11.14 -1.83 -55.07
C GLN A 347 10.68 -3.08 -55.84
N SER A 348 9.91 -3.96 -55.20
CA SER A 348 9.36 -5.18 -55.83
C SER A 348 8.37 -4.85 -56.96
N ASN A 349 7.56 -3.79 -56.78
CA ASN A 349 6.65 -3.32 -57.82
C ASN A 349 7.33 -2.57 -58.97
N GLN A 350 8.56 -2.07 -58.80
CA GLN A 350 9.33 -1.46 -59.90
C GLN A 350 10.01 -2.50 -60.81
N ILE A 351 10.28 -3.71 -60.30
CA ILE A 351 10.92 -4.78 -61.09
C ILE A 351 9.92 -5.45 -62.05
N ILE A 352 8.63 -5.49 -61.70
CA ILE A 352 7.60 -6.15 -62.52
C ILE A 352 7.20 -5.31 -63.76
N VAL A 353 7.50 -4.00 -63.79
CA VAL A 353 7.14 -3.12 -64.92
C VAL A 353 8.25 -3.03 -66.00
N LYS A 354 9.36 -3.77 -65.84
CA LYS A 354 10.40 -3.91 -66.86
C LYS A 354 10.56 -5.37 -67.29
N ASN A 355 9.62 -5.86 -68.08
CA ASN A 355 9.83 -6.94 -69.06
C ASN A 355 8.85 -6.82 -70.21
#